data_AF-A0A936BU44-F1
#
_entry.id   AF-A0A936BU44-F1
#
_cell.length_a   1.000
_cell.length_b   1.000
_cell.length_c   1.000
_cell.angle_alpha   90.00
_cell.angle_beta   90.00
_cell.angle_gamma   90.00
#
_symmetry.space_group_name_H-M   'P 1'
#
loop_
_entity.id
_entity.type
_entity.pdbx_description
1 polymer ?
#
loop_
_entity_poly.entity_id
_entity_poly.type
_entity_poly.pdbx_seq_one_letter_code
_entity_poly.pdbx_strand_id
1 'polypeptide(L)'
;MLWLLFFLLITGMIQGRQAFAFPTAGRVRALQEERSALEAEQAALQKNIRIATSRRVLGDRAEQELGLHFPADSEFVNLRLVPGER
;
A
#
# COMPACT_ATOMS: atom_id res chain seq x y z
N MET A 1 56.20 -20.24 16.71
CA MET A 1 54.92 -20.70 17.31
C MET A 1 53.95 -19.57 17.57
N LEU A 2 54.38 -18.46 18.18
CA LEU A 2 53.52 -17.30 18.48
C LEU A 2 52.87 -16.66 17.25
N TRP A 3 53.58 -16.64 16.12
CA TRP A 3 53.06 -16.09 14.86
C TRP A 3 51.83 -16.85 14.30
N LEU A 4 51.83 -18.17 14.42
CA LEU A 4 50.69 -19.01 13.98
C LEU A 4 49.45 -18.75 14.83
N LEU A 5 49.63 -18.59 16.14
CA LEU A 5 48.54 -18.22 17.05
C LEU A 5 47.93 -16.88 16.66
N PHE A 6 48.77 -15.87 16.38
CA PHE A 6 48.31 -14.55 15.96
C PHE A 6 47.52 -14.60 14.65
N PHE A 7 48.03 -15.35 13.67
CA PHE A 7 47.35 -15.57 12.40
C PHE A 7 46.01 -16.29 12.55
N LEU A 8 45.95 -17.29 13.43
CA LEU A 8 44.73 -18.05 13.70
C LEU A 8 43.69 -17.18 14.43
N LEU A 9 44.13 -16.31 15.33
CA LEU A 9 43.27 -15.39 16.08
C LEU A 9 42.65 -14.33 15.15
N ILE A 10 43.46 -13.72 14.28
CA ILE A 10 42.99 -12.76 13.27
C ILE A 10 42.01 -13.44 12.30
N THR A 11 42.37 -14.61 11.77
CA THR A 11 41.52 -15.34 10.82
C THR A 11 40.21 -15.79 11.47
N GLY A 12 40.26 -16.30 12.70
CA GLY A 12 39.07 -16.69 13.47
C GLY A 12 38.16 -15.50 13.80
N MET A 13 38.74 -14.34 14.13
CA MET A 13 37.99 -13.12 14.39
C MET A 13 37.27 -12.61 13.12
N ILE A 14 37.96 -12.65 11.97
CA ILE A 14 37.38 -12.27 10.68
C ILE A 14 36.25 -13.23 10.29
N GLN A 15 36.46 -14.54 10.40
CA GLN A 15 35.46 -15.56 10.07
C GLN A 15 34.27 -15.55 11.04
N GLY A 16 34.52 -15.34 12.33
CA GLY A 16 33.47 -15.16 13.33
C GLY A 16 32.60 -13.96 12.99
N ARG A 17 33.21 -12.82 12.65
CA ARG A 17 32.46 -11.62 12.24
C ARG A 17 31.64 -11.84 10.97
N GLN A 18 32.15 -12.63 10.02
CA GLN A 18 31.41 -13.01 8.81
C GLN A 18 30.23 -13.94 9.16
N ALA A 19 30.41 -14.91 10.07
CA ALA A 19 29.34 -15.80 10.52
C ALA A 19 28.19 -15.07 11.22
N PHE A 20 28.48 -13.99 11.97
CA PHE A 20 27.46 -13.15 12.62
C PHE A 20 26.71 -12.22 11.65
N ALA A 21 27.14 -12.07 10.39
CA ALA A 21 26.48 -11.22 9.40
C ALA A 21 25.37 -11.92 8.60
N PHE A 22 25.27 -13.26 8.67
CA PHE A 22 24.28 -14.04 7.93
C PHE A 22 22.84 -14.11 8.53
N PRO A 23 22.60 -14.03 9.86
CA PRO A 23 21.23 -14.12 10.38
C PRO A 23 20.39 -12.86 10.11
N THR A 24 20.99 -11.74 9.73
CA THR A 24 20.28 -10.48 9.44
C THR A 24 19.59 -10.51 8.08
N ALA A 25 20.15 -11.21 7.10
CA ALA A 25 19.58 -11.31 5.75
C ALA A 25 18.26 -12.08 5.73
N GLY A 26 18.12 -13.11 6.59
CA GLY A 26 16.88 -13.88 6.72
C GLY A 26 15.72 -13.06 7.31
N ARG A 27 16.00 -12.29 8.36
CA ARG A 27 14.98 -11.42 8.98
C ARG A 27 14.52 -10.29 8.06
N VAL A 28 15.45 -9.69 7.32
CA VAL A 28 15.10 -8.65 6.33
C VAL A 28 14.23 -9.24 5.21
N ARG A 29 14.52 -10.45 4.72
CA ARG A 29 13.67 -11.12 3.73
C ARG A 29 12.28 -11.45 4.27
N ALA A 30 12.18 -12.01 5.47
CA ALA A 30 10.89 -12.31 6.10
C ALA A 30 10.02 -11.04 6.26
N LEU A 31 10.61 -9.94 6.74
CA LEU A 31 9.92 -8.66 6.86
C LEU A 31 9.53 -8.08 5.48
N GLN A 32 10.35 -8.26 4.45
CA GLN A 32 10.02 -7.83 3.09
C GLN A 32 8.83 -8.61 2.51
N GLU A 33 8.79 -9.92 2.74
CA GLU A 33 7.69 -10.80 2.32
C GLU A 33 6.39 -10.43 3.03
N GLU A 34 6.41 -10.23 4.35
CA GLU A 34 5.25 -9.76 5.13
C GLU A 34 4.73 -8.41 4.63
N ARG A 35 5.63 -7.46 4.33
CA ARG A 35 5.22 -6.15 3.78
C ARG A 35 4.57 -6.30 2.41
N SER A 36 5.13 -7.13 1.53
CA SER A 36 4.57 -7.35 0.19
C SER A 36 3.17 -7.97 0.23
N ALA A 37 2.93 -8.88 1.18
CA ALA A 37 1.60 -9.48 1.39
C ALA A 37 0.59 -8.44 1.86
N LEU A 38 0.95 -7.60 2.84
CA LEU A 38 0.09 -6.53 3.34
C LEU A 38 -0.22 -5.47 2.27
N GLU A 39 0.76 -5.10 1.44
CA GLU A 39 0.56 -4.16 0.33
C GLU A 39 -0.40 -4.73 -0.73
N ALA A 40 -0.32 -6.03 -1.02
CA ALA A 40 -1.24 -6.70 -1.93
C ALA A 40 -2.68 -6.71 -1.37
N GLU A 41 -2.86 -7.01 -0.08
CA GLU A 41 -4.16 -6.95 0.59
C GLU A 41 -4.74 -5.54 0.60
N GLN A 42 -3.92 -4.54 0.91
CA GLN A 42 -4.33 -3.13 0.89
C GLN A 42 -4.84 -2.72 -0.50
N ALA A 43 -4.13 -3.10 -1.56
CA ALA A 43 -4.52 -2.80 -2.93
C ALA A 43 -5.86 -3.49 -3.30
N ALA A 44 -6.05 -4.74 -2.86
CA ALA A 44 -7.31 -5.46 -3.07
C ALA A 44 -8.49 -4.79 -2.35
N LEU A 45 -8.31 -4.41 -1.08
CA LEU A 45 -9.31 -3.69 -0.30
C LEU A 45 -9.65 -2.34 -0.92
N GLN A 46 -8.64 -1.57 -1.35
CA GLN A 46 -8.85 -0.27 -1.97
C GLN A 46 -9.61 -0.38 -3.30
N LYS A 47 -9.33 -1.43 -4.10
CA LYS A 47 -10.11 -1.73 -5.31
C LYS A 47 -11.56 -2.03 -4.96
N ASN A 48 -11.81 -2.83 -3.93
CA ASN A 48 -13.17 -3.18 -3.51
C ASN A 48 -13.95 -1.96 -3.02
N ILE A 49 -13.31 -1.10 -2.21
CA ILE A 49 -13.88 0.18 -1.79
C ILE A 49 -14.19 1.03 -3.01
N ARG A 50 -13.28 1.17 -3.97
CA ARG A 50 -13.52 1.97 -5.18
C ARG A 50 -14.70 1.47 -6.01
N ILE A 51 -14.90 0.15 -6.09
CA ILE A 51 -16.05 -0.44 -6.78
C ILE A 51 -17.34 -0.18 -5.99
N ALA A 52 -17.32 -0.38 -4.68
CA ALA A 52 -18.48 -0.14 -3.81
C ALA A 52 -18.86 1.35 -3.74
N THR A 53 -17.87 2.23 -3.75
CA THR A 53 -18.02 3.69 -3.79
C THR A 53 -18.25 4.22 -5.22
N SER A 54 -18.29 3.34 -6.22
CA SER A 54 -18.54 3.78 -7.59
C SER A 54 -19.93 4.39 -7.70
N ARG A 55 -20.02 5.48 -8.46
CA ARG A 55 -21.26 6.22 -8.72
C ARG A 55 -22.37 5.33 -9.26
N ARG A 56 -22.04 4.27 -9.99
CA ARG A 56 -23.00 3.28 -10.48
C ARG A 56 -23.64 2.50 -9.33
N VAL A 57 -22.84 1.89 -8.46
CA VAL A 57 -23.35 1.09 -7.32
C VAL A 57 -24.12 1.96 -6.32
N LEU A 58 -23.61 3.16 -6.04
CA LEU A 58 -24.33 4.11 -5.18
C LEU A 58 -25.57 4.70 -5.83
N GLY A 59 -25.54 4.97 -7.14
CA GLY A 59 -26.69 5.46 -7.89
C GLY A 59 -27.82 4.43 -7.91
N ASP A 60 -27.50 3.19 -8.23
CA ASP A 60 -28.46 2.08 -8.24
C ASP A 60 -29.09 1.88 -6.84
N ARG A 61 -28.31 1.99 -5.77
CA ARG A 61 -28.83 1.95 -4.38
C ARG A 61 -29.68 3.16 -4.04
N ALA A 62 -29.27 4.37 -4.41
CA ALA A 62 -30.02 5.59 -4.13
C ALA A 62 -31.38 5.61 -4.85
N GLU A 63 -31.44 5.06 -6.06
CA GLU A 63 -32.68 4.91 -6.81
C GLU A 63 -33.61 3.89 -6.15
N GLN A 64 -33.09 2.72 -5.74
CA GLN A 64 -33.90 1.66 -5.12
C GLN A 64 -34.36 1.97 -3.69
N GLU A 65 -33.48 2.53 -2.86
CA GLU A 65 -33.76 2.73 -1.43
C GLU A 65 -34.39 4.10 -1.13
N LEU A 66 -34.05 5.13 -1.91
CA LEU A 66 -34.45 6.52 -1.64
C LEU A 66 -35.34 7.10 -2.76
N GLY A 67 -35.58 6.36 -3.84
CA GLY A 67 -36.31 6.87 -5.01
C GLY A 67 -35.58 8.00 -5.74
N LEU A 68 -34.27 8.16 -5.50
CA LEU A 68 -33.46 9.22 -6.07
C LEU A 68 -32.84 8.74 -7.39
N HIS A 69 -33.45 9.12 -8.51
CA HIS A 69 -32.93 8.79 -9.84
C HIS A 69 -31.75 9.70 -10.23
N PHE A 70 -30.86 9.19 -11.09
CA PHE A 70 -29.76 9.98 -11.65
C PHE A 70 -30.30 10.85 -12.80
N PRO A 71 -30.24 12.19 -12.71
CA PRO A 71 -30.81 13.07 -13.73
C PRO A 71 -30.10 12.87 -15.07
N ALA A 72 -30.88 12.87 -16.15
CA ALA A 72 -30.37 12.82 -17.52
C ALA A 72 -29.64 14.13 -17.88
N ASP A 73 -28.72 14.10 -18.84
CA ASP A 73 -27.96 15.30 -19.28
C ASP A 73 -28.88 16.48 -19.68
N SER A 74 -30.11 16.19 -20.11
CA SER A 74 -31.15 17.17 -20.44
C SER A 74 -31.78 17.90 -19.23
N GLU A 75 -31.57 17.40 -18.02
CA GLU A 75 -32.16 17.93 -16.78
C GLU A 75 -31.19 18.82 -16.00
N PHE A 76 -29.93 18.94 -16.43
CA PHE A 76 -28.95 19.81 -15.80
C PHE A 76 -29.16 21.27 -16.20
N VAL A 77 -29.55 22.10 -15.23
CA VAL A 77 -29.57 23.56 -15.38
C VAL A 77 -28.21 24.12 -14.94
N ASN A 78 -27.48 24.72 -15.89
CA ASN A 78 -26.25 25.46 -15.57
C ASN A 78 -26.61 26.78 -14.88
N LEU A 79 -26.53 26.80 -13.55
CA LEU A 79 -26.62 28.03 -12.76
C LEU A 79 -25.35 28.86 -13.00
N ARG A 80 -25.42 29.85 -13.91
CA ARG A 80 -24.37 30.88 -13.98
C ARG A 80 -24.51 31.76 -12.75
N LEU A 81 -23.48 31.78 -11.90
CA LEU A 81 -23.32 32.88 -10.95
C LEU A 81 -23.10 34.15 -11.75
N VAL A 82 -24.14 34.99 -11.84
CA VAL A 82 -23.98 36.37 -12.31
C VAL A 82 -23.17 37.08 -11.23
N PRO A 83 -21.94 37.56 -11.51
CA PRO A 83 -21.19 38.34 -10.55
C PRO A 83 -22.02 39.58 -10.25
N GLY A 84 -22.34 39.78 -8.97
CA GLY A 84 -23.29 40.80 -8.53
C GLY A 84 -22.99 42.17 -9.16
N GLU A 85 -24.04 42.76 -9.72
CA GLU A 85 -24.09 44.20 -9.92
C GLU A 85 -23.89 44.84 -8.55
N ARG A 86 -22.74 45.50 -8.38
CA ARG A 86 -22.47 46.42 -7.28
C ARG A 86 -22.89 47.81 -7.70
#